data_AF-U2FED4-F1
#
_entry.id   AF-U2FED4-F1
#
_cell.length_a   1.000
_cell.length_b   1.000
_cell.length_c   1.000
_cell.angle_alpha   90.00
_cell.angle_beta   90.00
_cell.angle_gamma   90.00
#
_symmetry.space_group_name_H-M   'P 1'
#
loop_
_entity.id
_entity.type
_entity.pdbx_description
1 polymer ?
#
loop_
_entity_poly.entity_id
_entity_poly.type
_entity_poly.pdbx_seq_one_letter_code
_entity_poly.pdbx_strand_id
1 'polypeptide(L)'
;MPYASLPRALRPLSAAVAVATAVLLAGCAVGPDYHRPDTSIPAAYKEAPAGWKVAQPADRTDRGPWWTVYNDPQLDALIGKLNASNQTIAQSAAAYRKARALVTEARAAYFPTVGLTASGSRARTPRTSVSSGSSSGFGSGSSGSINNSYSVGLDASWEPDLWGKVSRTVSAQRAGEAAAAADLANARLSQQALLAQTYYQLRTSDALQKLLDDTVKSYQRSLTLTQNQYAQGVAARADVIQAQTQLQSAQAASIDNGVARAQYEHAIATLIGEPASTFSLPPNPLAAEPPITPVDVPSAILERRPDIAAAERRAAAANEQIGVAISAFFPTLTLSATGGFQSSVWSQLFTLPARFWTVGPQLAATLFDAGLRAAQTDAARATYDQDVAAYRLAVLTAFQDVEDNLASQRILAQEIDVQRQAVDSAEHALAIVTNQYKAGTVAYLNVLTAQTTAFTAQQKLATIAGQRMVSSVGLVKALGGGWNVAEMARENGDMAAPAPVPASGAAAPAATAPSVAAPLAQK
;
A
#
# COMPACT_ATOMS: atom_id res chain seq x y z
N MET A 1 82.77 -24.60 -7.75
CA MET A 1 82.32 -23.84 -6.55
C MET A 1 80.83 -23.57 -6.71
N PRO A 2 79.96 -23.98 -5.77
CA PRO A 2 78.51 -23.89 -5.92
C PRO A 2 77.99 -22.52 -5.47
N TYR A 3 77.07 -21.92 -6.23
CA TYR A 3 76.28 -20.77 -5.79
C TYR A 3 75.06 -21.27 -5.00
N ALA A 4 74.99 -20.84 -3.74
CA ALA A 4 73.94 -21.19 -2.79
C ALA A 4 72.60 -20.55 -3.16
N SER A 5 71.55 -21.37 -3.20
CA SER A 5 70.14 -20.97 -3.27
C SER A 5 69.65 -20.44 -1.92
N LEU A 6 69.16 -19.21 -1.87
CA LEU A 6 68.45 -18.64 -0.72
C LEU A 6 67.02 -19.23 -0.60
N PRO A 7 66.55 -19.60 0.61
CA PRO A 7 65.19 -20.12 0.78
C PRO A 7 64.14 -18.99 0.82
N ARG A 8 63.14 -19.10 -0.07
CA ARG A 8 61.86 -18.37 0.01
C ARG A 8 61.01 -18.96 1.15
N ALA A 9 61.13 -18.43 2.36
CA ALA A 9 60.31 -18.87 3.49
C ALA A 9 59.79 -17.70 4.35
N LEU A 10 59.13 -16.72 3.72
CA LEU A 10 58.36 -15.67 4.41
C LEU A 10 57.13 -15.29 3.56
N ARG A 11 56.12 -16.19 3.47
CA ARG A 11 54.88 -15.92 2.72
C ARG A 11 53.55 -16.38 3.36
N PRO A 12 53.46 -17.38 4.25
CA PRO A 12 52.15 -17.77 4.79
C PRO A 12 51.69 -16.86 5.95
N LEU A 13 52.63 -16.32 6.73
CA LEU A 13 52.32 -15.55 7.95
C LEU A 13 51.84 -14.12 7.65
N SER A 14 52.40 -13.49 6.62
CA SER A 14 51.97 -12.18 6.12
C SER A 14 50.61 -12.24 5.40
N ALA A 15 50.30 -13.34 4.72
CA ALA A 15 48.97 -13.56 4.13
C ALA A 15 47.91 -13.83 5.21
N ALA A 16 48.23 -14.61 6.25
CA ALA A 16 47.32 -14.87 7.37
C ALA A 16 47.02 -13.61 8.20
N VAL A 17 48.04 -12.76 8.44
CA VAL A 17 47.84 -11.48 9.13
C VAL A 17 46.98 -10.53 8.29
N ALA A 18 47.19 -10.45 6.97
CA ALA A 18 46.37 -9.62 6.08
C ALA A 18 44.91 -10.09 5.99
N VAL A 19 44.67 -11.40 6.02
CA VAL A 19 43.31 -11.96 6.07
C VAL A 19 42.67 -11.71 7.43
N ALA A 20 43.41 -11.84 8.54
CA ALA A 20 42.90 -11.57 9.88
C ALA A 20 42.58 -10.08 10.10
N THR A 21 43.41 -9.15 9.60
CA THR A 21 43.06 -7.71 9.60
C THR A 21 41.91 -7.41 8.67
N ALA A 22 41.82 -8.01 7.48
CA ALA A 22 40.67 -7.82 6.60
C ALA A 22 39.35 -8.30 7.24
N VAL A 23 39.37 -9.38 8.03
CA VAL A 23 38.21 -9.86 8.80
C VAL A 23 37.87 -8.94 9.98
N LEU A 24 38.86 -8.37 10.66
CA LEU A 24 38.66 -7.41 11.76
C LEU A 24 38.16 -6.04 11.29
N LEU A 25 38.50 -5.60 10.08
CA LEU A 25 38.00 -4.34 9.49
C LEU A 25 36.61 -4.49 8.84
N ALA A 26 36.15 -5.70 8.54
CA ALA A 26 34.84 -5.94 7.91
C ALA A 26 33.63 -5.76 8.84
N GLY A 27 33.85 -5.41 10.12
CA GLY A 27 32.79 -5.33 11.15
C GLY A 27 32.32 -3.92 11.52
N CYS A 28 32.88 -2.84 10.96
CA CYS A 28 32.55 -1.47 11.40
C CYS A 28 31.56 -0.78 10.45
N ALA A 29 30.32 -1.30 10.36
CA ALA A 29 29.23 -0.53 9.79
C ALA A 29 28.90 0.65 10.74
N VAL A 30 29.13 1.88 10.29
CA VAL A 30 28.97 3.07 11.14
C VAL A 30 27.49 3.47 11.20
N GLY A 31 27.05 3.94 12.36
CA GLY A 31 25.68 4.42 12.59
C GLY A 31 24.99 3.70 13.76
N PRO A 32 23.81 4.19 14.17
CA PRO A 32 23.03 3.57 15.24
C PRO A 32 22.41 2.25 14.78
N ASP A 33 22.41 1.26 15.66
CA ASP A 33 21.64 0.04 15.44
C ASP A 33 20.16 0.26 15.76
N TYR A 34 19.29 -0.34 14.95
CA TYR A 34 17.86 -0.16 15.10
C TYR A 34 17.35 -0.87 16.35
N HIS A 35 16.65 -0.11 17.20
CA HIS A 35 15.85 -0.64 18.30
C HIS A 35 14.41 -0.21 18.09
N ARG A 36 13.47 -1.16 18.24
CA ARG A 36 12.05 -0.88 18.13
C ARG A 36 11.67 0.21 19.15
N PRO A 37 11.01 1.31 18.73
CA PRO A 37 10.59 2.36 19.66
C PRO A 37 9.58 1.83 20.68
N ASP A 38 9.78 2.19 21.95
CA ASP A 38 8.81 1.86 23.00
C ASP A 38 7.48 2.59 22.80
N THR A 39 6.40 1.85 23.04
CA THR A 39 5.02 2.33 23.01
C THR A 39 4.31 1.89 24.29
N SER A 40 3.64 2.80 24.98
CA SER A 40 2.84 2.46 26.16
C SER A 40 1.57 1.72 25.74
N ILE A 41 1.51 0.42 26.01
CA ILE A 41 0.38 -0.44 25.66
C ILE A 41 -0.43 -0.75 26.93
N PRO A 42 -1.73 -0.43 26.98
CA PRO A 42 -2.58 -0.86 28.09
C PRO A 42 -2.74 -2.39 28.09
N ALA A 43 -2.83 -2.98 29.28
CA ALA A 43 -2.95 -4.44 29.44
C ALA A 43 -4.31 -5.00 29.01
N ALA A 44 -5.36 -4.17 28.98
CA ALA A 44 -6.72 -4.55 28.61
C ALA A 44 -7.44 -3.39 27.92
N TYR A 45 -8.43 -3.72 27.08
CA TYR A 45 -9.37 -2.75 26.54
C TYR A 45 -10.41 -2.36 27.59
N LYS A 46 -10.77 -1.08 27.62
CA LYS A 46 -11.81 -0.56 28.51
C LYS A 46 -13.18 -1.14 28.15
N GLU A 47 -13.46 -1.28 26.87
CA GLU A 47 -14.77 -1.72 26.37
C GLU A 47 -14.89 -3.26 26.21
N ALA A 48 -13.92 -4.03 26.70
CA ALA A 48 -13.99 -5.49 26.68
C ALA A 48 -15.11 -6.03 27.61
N PRO A 49 -15.85 -7.08 27.21
CA PRO A 49 -16.90 -7.67 28.04
C PRO A 49 -16.39 -8.24 29.39
N ALA A 50 -17.24 -8.22 30.42
CA ALA A 50 -16.96 -8.87 31.70
C ALA A 50 -16.82 -10.40 31.52
N GLY A 51 -15.74 -11.01 32.03
CA GLY A 51 -15.40 -12.42 31.81
C GLY A 51 -14.39 -12.68 30.69
N TRP A 52 -13.76 -11.62 30.17
CA TRP A 52 -12.69 -11.71 29.20
C TRP A 52 -11.53 -12.60 29.68
N LYS A 53 -11.09 -13.53 28.81
CA LYS A 53 -9.86 -14.30 29.02
C LYS A 53 -8.76 -13.75 28.11
N VAL A 54 -7.55 -13.67 28.64
CA VAL A 54 -6.34 -13.45 27.87
C VAL A 54 -6.28 -14.48 26.75
N ALA A 55 -6.20 -14.03 25.49
CA ALA A 55 -5.97 -14.89 24.34
C ALA A 55 -4.71 -15.72 24.59
N GLN A 56 -4.84 -17.04 24.56
CA GLN A 56 -3.70 -17.94 24.58
C GLN A 56 -3.08 -17.93 23.18
N PRO A 57 -1.74 -17.89 23.03
CA PRO A 57 -1.08 -17.75 21.75
C PRO A 57 -1.33 -19.00 20.87
N ALA A 58 -2.46 -18.98 20.17
CA ALA A 58 -2.76 -19.80 18.99
C ALA A 58 -2.64 -18.94 17.71
N ASP A 59 -2.00 -17.77 17.84
CA ASP A 59 -1.97 -16.69 16.86
C ASP A 59 -1.19 -16.99 15.59
N ARG A 60 -0.56 -18.17 15.54
CA ARG A 60 0.14 -18.70 14.37
C ARG A 60 -0.75 -19.49 13.41
N THR A 61 -2.02 -19.72 13.76
CA THR A 61 -2.95 -20.49 12.93
C THR A 61 -3.71 -19.53 12.03
N ASP A 62 -3.54 -19.68 10.72
CA ASP A 62 -4.33 -18.99 9.69
C ASP A 62 -5.82 -19.21 10.00
N ARG A 63 -6.54 -18.12 10.31
CA ARG A 63 -7.99 -18.16 10.60
C ARG A 63 -8.82 -18.23 9.32
N GLY A 64 -8.17 -18.33 8.16
CA GLY A 64 -8.80 -18.34 6.86
C GLY A 64 -9.40 -16.98 6.49
N PRO A 65 -10.25 -16.93 5.45
CA PRO A 65 -10.89 -15.70 5.04
C PRO A 65 -11.85 -15.21 6.14
N TRP A 66 -11.52 -14.09 6.79
CA TRP A 66 -12.20 -13.60 7.99
C TRP A 66 -13.70 -13.35 7.80
N TRP A 67 -14.14 -13.05 6.57
CA TRP A 67 -15.53 -12.73 6.26
C TRP A 67 -16.44 -13.97 6.23
N THR A 68 -15.87 -15.18 6.22
CA THR A 68 -16.66 -16.43 6.22
C THR A 68 -17.50 -16.58 7.49
N VAL A 69 -17.10 -15.92 8.58
CA VAL A 69 -17.86 -15.87 9.85
C VAL A 69 -19.26 -15.29 9.70
N TYR A 70 -19.51 -14.48 8.67
CA TYR A 70 -20.83 -13.92 8.38
C TYR A 70 -21.77 -14.89 7.65
N ASN A 71 -21.26 -16.05 7.20
CA ASN A 71 -22.04 -17.07 6.49
C ASN A 71 -22.85 -16.55 5.28
N ASP A 72 -22.31 -15.57 4.54
CA ASP A 72 -22.94 -15.00 3.36
C ASP A 72 -22.16 -15.39 2.08
N PRO A 73 -22.69 -16.30 1.24
CA PRO A 73 -22.00 -16.76 0.03
C PRO A 73 -21.90 -15.68 -1.05
N GLN A 74 -22.80 -14.70 -1.05
CA GLN A 74 -22.73 -13.59 -2.00
C GLN A 74 -21.59 -12.63 -1.61
N LEU A 75 -21.41 -12.37 -0.32
CA LEU A 75 -20.27 -11.61 0.19
C LEU A 75 -18.94 -12.31 -0.14
N ASP A 76 -18.87 -13.63 0.06
CA ASP A 76 -17.69 -14.43 -0.25
C ASP A 76 -17.30 -14.33 -1.75
N ALA A 77 -18.29 -14.48 -2.64
CA ALA A 77 -18.08 -14.33 -4.08
C ALA A 77 -17.60 -12.93 -4.48
N LEU A 78 -18.16 -11.87 -3.87
CA LEU A 78 -17.74 -10.49 -4.14
C LEU A 78 -16.31 -10.22 -3.66
N ILE A 79 -15.94 -10.73 -2.48
CA ILE A 79 -14.57 -10.59 -1.97
C ILE A 79 -13.58 -11.39 -2.82
N GLY A 80 -13.97 -12.56 -3.32
CA GLY A 80 -13.19 -13.31 -4.31
C GLY A 80 -12.87 -12.49 -5.56
N LYS A 81 -13.88 -11.81 -6.14
CA LYS A 81 -13.68 -10.90 -7.27
C LYS A 81 -12.80 -9.69 -6.92
N LEU A 82 -13.03 -9.08 -5.76
CA LEU A 82 -12.23 -7.94 -5.27
C LEU A 82 -10.75 -8.30 -5.18
N ASN A 83 -10.42 -9.45 -4.59
CA ASN A 83 -9.03 -9.89 -4.43
C ASN A 83 -8.31 -10.10 -5.77
N ALA A 84 -9.05 -10.37 -6.86
CA ALA A 84 -8.50 -10.59 -8.19
C ALA A 84 -8.41 -9.31 -9.04
N SER A 85 -9.36 -8.37 -8.88
CA SER A 85 -9.60 -7.30 -9.86
C SER A 85 -9.52 -5.87 -9.28
N ASN A 86 -9.40 -5.70 -7.96
CA ASN A 86 -9.39 -4.38 -7.33
C ASN A 86 -8.13 -3.58 -7.68
N GLN A 87 -8.32 -2.35 -8.18
CA GLN A 87 -7.22 -1.51 -8.67
C GLN A 87 -6.35 -0.92 -7.56
N THR A 88 -6.87 -0.73 -6.34
CA THR A 88 -6.07 -0.28 -5.19
C THR A 88 -5.11 -1.38 -4.75
N ILE A 89 -5.57 -2.64 -4.68
CA ILE A 89 -4.69 -3.78 -4.41
C ILE A 89 -3.64 -3.92 -5.53
N ALA A 90 -4.02 -3.70 -6.80
CA ALA A 90 -3.10 -3.78 -7.94
C ALA A 90 -1.98 -2.74 -7.85
N GLN A 91 -2.32 -1.51 -7.44
CA GLN A 91 -1.36 -0.44 -7.20
C GLN A 91 -0.38 -0.79 -6.09
N SER A 92 -0.86 -1.29 -4.95
CA SER A 92 0.02 -1.72 -3.85
C SER A 92 0.89 -2.91 -4.24
N ALA A 93 0.38 -3.84 -5.06
CA ALA A 93 1.17 -4.97 -5.56
C ALA A 93 2.29 -4.51 -6.51
N ALA A 94 2.03 -3.50 -7.35
CA ALA A 94 3.05 -2.86 -8.17
C ALA A 94 4.08 -2.10 -7.32
N ALA A 95 3.65 -1.41 -6.27
CA ALA A 95 4.55 -0.73 -5.32
C ALA A 95 5.47 -1.73 -4.59
N TYR A 96 4.95 -2.88 -4.19
CA TYR A 96 5.76 -3.96 -3.62
C TYR A 96 6.80 -4.50 -4.61
N ARG A 97 6.41 -4.79 -5.86
CA ARG A 97 7.35 -5.19 -6.92
C ARG A 97 8.43 -4.13 -7.18
N LYS A 98 8.07 -2.84 -7.14
CA LYS A 98 9.03 -1.73 -7.22
C LYS A 98 10.02 -1.79 -6.05
N ALA A 99 9.55 -1.98 -4.81
CA ALA A 99 10.43 -2.06 -3.65
C ALA A 99 11.42 -3.24 -3.74
N ARG A 100 10.99 -4.41 -4.23
CA ARG A 100 11.87 -5.55 -4.52
C ARG A 100 12.96 -5.23 -5.54
N ALA A 101 12.61 -4.48 -6.59
CA ALA A 101 13.57 -4.03 -7.60
C ALA A 101 14.59 -3.06 -6.98
N LEU A 102 14.16 -2.13 -6.12
CA LEU A 102 15.06 -1.21 -5.41
C LEU A 102 16.06 -1.92 -4.48
N VAL A 103 15.65 -3.03 -3.84
CA VAL A 103 16.59 -3.87 -3.08
C VAL A 103 17.64 -4.49 -4.00
N THR A 104 17.24 -4.94 -5.19
CA THR A 104 18.16 -5.52 -6.18
C THR A 104 19.12 -4.46 -6.73
N GLU A 105 18.61 -3.26 -7.00
CA GLU A 105 19.39 -2.09 -7.41
C GLU A 105 20.44 -1.73 -6.35
N ALA A 106 20.03 -1.60 -5.08
CA ALA A 106 20.96 -1.30 -3.99
C ALA A 106 22.03 -2.40 -3.81
N ARG A 107 21.68 -3.68 -4.03
CA ARG A 107 22.64 -4.79 -3.97
C ARG A 107 23.65 -4.75 -5.11
N ALA A 108 23.33 -4.16 -6.25
CA ALA A 108 24.26 -4.05 -7.37
C ALA A 108 25.51 -3.25 -6.98
N ALA A 109 25.39 -2.31 -6.02
CA ALA A 109 26.52 -1.54 -5.50
C ALA A 109 27.55 -2.37 -4.72
N TYR A 110 27.27 -3.65 -4.39
CA TYR A 110 28.31 -4.55 -3.86
C TYR A 110 29.30 -5.02 -4.93
N PHE A 111 28.98 -4.86 -6.21
CA PHE A 111 29.75 -5.39 -7.32
C PHE A 111 30.39 -4.26 -8.16
N PRO A 112 31.50 -4.54 -8.85
CA PRO A 112 32.07 -3.59 -9.80
C PRO A 112 31.09 -3.30 -10.95
N THR A 113 31.02 -2.05 -11.37
CA THR A 113 30.45 -1.69 -12.67
C THR A 113 31.50 -1.85 -13.75
N VAL A 114 31.10 -2.30 -14.94
CA VAL A 114 31.99 -2.41 -16.11
C VAL A 114 31.39 -1.59 -17.25
N GLY A 115 32.12 -0.57 -17.68
CA GLY A 115 31.79 0.32 -18.78
C GLY A 115 32.58 -0.02 -20.05
N LEU A 116 31.98 0.30 -21.19
CA LEU A 116 32.66 0.40 -22.47
C LEU A 116 32.62 1.86 -22.90
N THR A 117 33.78 2.44 -23.12
CA THR A 117 33.93 3.79 -23.64
C THR A 117 34.60 3.74 -25.01
N ALA A 118 34.02 4.46 -25.96
CA ALA A 118 34.61 4.68 -27.27
C ALA A 118 34.53 6.17 -27.57
N SER A 119 35.66 6.79 -27.88
CA SER A 119 35.73 8.22 -28.15
C SER A 119 36.68 8.52 -29.30
N GLY A 120 36.37 9.58 -30.03
CA GLY A 120 37.21 10.13 -31.08
C GLY A 120 37.15 11.63 -30.98
N SER A 121 38.30 12.27 -30.78
CA SER A 121 38.40 13.72 -30.70
C SER A 121 39.48 14.24 -31.63
N ARG A 122 39.25 15.44 -32.16
CA ARG A 122 40.19 16.19 -32.97
C ARG A 122 40.23 17.62 -32.44
N ALA A 123 41.37 18.01 -31.90
CA ALA A 123 41.56 19.33 -31.31
C ALA A 123 42.73 20.05 -31.98
N ARG A 124 42.60 21.36 -32.19
CA ARG A 124 43.71 22.21 -32.62
C ARG A 124 44.19 23.02 -31.43
N THR A 125 45.45 22.84 -31.06
CA THR A 125 46.08 23.65 -30.02
C THR A 125 46.62 24.94 -30.66
N PRO A 126 46.11 26.13 -30.29
CA PRO A 126 46.57 27.40 -30.84
C PRO A 126 48.01 27.70 -30.48
N ARG A 127 48.66 28.54 -31.27
CA ARG A 127 50.10 28.86 -31.15
C ARG A 127 50.49 29.60 -29.86
N THR A 128 49.51 30.15 -29.15
CA THR A 128 49.69 30.97 -27.94
C THR A 128 49.60 30.19 -26.63
N SER A 129 49.35 28.87 -26.66
CA SER A 129 49.37 28.06 -25.45
C SER A 129 50.82 27.78 -25.03
N VAL A 130 51.29 28.44 -23.96
CA VAL A 130 52.55 28.09 -23.31
C VAL A 130 52.37 26.71 -22.68
N SER A 131 52.93 25.67 -23.30
CA SER A 131 53.01 24.34 -22.70
C SER A 131 54.07 24.37 -21.61
N SER A 132 53.65 24.57 -20.36
CA SER A 132 54.48 24.37 -19.17
C SER A 132 54.74 22.87 -18.99
N GLY A 133 55.64 22.31 -19.81
CA GLY A 133 56.11 20.93 -19.73
C GLY A 133 57.63 20.95 -19.73
N SER A 134 58.22 20.83 -18.54
CA SER A 134 59.65 20.68 -18.36
C SER A 134 60.15 19.39 -19.02
N SER A 135 60.66 19.50 -20.25
CA SER A 135 61.65 18.58 -20.78
C SER A 135 62.73 19.41 -21.45
N SER A 136 63.90 19.44 -20.82
CA SER A 136 65.12 20.04 -21.35
C SER A 136 65.49 19.40 -22.68
N GLY A 137 65.12 20.05 -23.78
CA GLY A 137 65.52 19.72 -25.14
C GLY A 137 65.47 21.00 -25.96
N PHE A 138 66.63 21.57 -26.28
CA PHE A 138 66.75 22.78 -27.07
C PHE A 138 66.27 22.55 -28.52
N GLY A 139 65.30 23.36 -28.96
CA GLY A 139 65.02 23.65 -30.36
C GLY A 139 63.88 22.89 -31.04
N SER A 140 62.73 23.55 -31.25
CA SER A 140 61.97 23.51 -32.52
C SER A 140 60.82 24.51 -32.47
N GLY A 141 60.51 25.19 -33.59
CA GLY A 141 59.48 26.21 -33.69
C GLY A 141 58.09 25.67 -33.38
N SER A 142 57.38 26.32 -32.45
CA SER A 142 55.98 26.00 -32.13
C SER A 142 55.08 26.33 -33.32
N SER A 143 54.66 25.31 -34.09
CA SER A 143 53.50 25.37 -35.00
C SER A 143 52.27 24.86 -34.26
N GLY A 144 51.12 25.55 -34.38
CA GLY A 144 49.87 25.05 -33.80
C GLY A 144 49.59 23.62 -34.27
N SER A 145 49.49 22.68 -33.34
CA SER A 145 49.35 21.25 -33.65
C SER A 145 47.88 20.87 -33.72
N ILE A 146 47.55 20.02 -34.70
CA ILE A 146 46.27 19.31 -34.75
C ILE A 146 46.51 17.95 -34.12
N ASN A 147 45.84 17.68 -33.01
CA ASN A 147 45.93 16.43 -32.28
C ASN A 147 44.63 15.64 -32.49
N ASN A 148 44.77 14.42 -32.99
CA ASN A 148 43.69 13.44 -33.00
C ASN A 148 43.89 12.48 -31.83
N SER A 149 42.81 12.06 -31.19
CA SER A 149 42.82 11.02 -30.16
C SER A 149 41.61 10.12 -30.37
N TYR A 150 41.87 8.86 -30.71
CA TYR A 150 40.88 7.80 -30.77
C TYR A 150 41.14 6.86 -29.61
N SER A 151 40.12 6.57 -28.80
CA SER A 151 40.22 5.59 -27.72
C SER A 151 39.02 4.66 -27.71
N VAL A 152 39.30 3.39 -27.43
CA VAL A 152 38.29 2.37 -27.11
C VAL A 152 38.79 1.65 -25.89
N GLY A 153 38.04 1.70 -24.79
CA GLY A 153 38.46 1.15 -23.52
C GLY A 153 37.31 0.53 -22.76
N LEU A 154 37.66 -0.46 -21.94
CA LEU A 154 36.82 -0.94 -20.87
C LEU A 154 37.29 -0.31 -19.58
N ASP A 155 36.35 0.15 -18.77
CA ASP A 155 36.60 0.63 -17.42
C ASP A 155 35.80 -0.22 -16.43
N ALA A 156 36.39 -0.48 -15.27
CA ALA A 156 35.73 -1.12 -14.16
C ALA A 156 35.94 -0.25 -12.91
N SER A 157 34.86 0.02 -12.18
CA SER A 157 34.88 0.84 -10.97
C SER A 157 34.12 0.14 -9.85
N TRP A 158 34.71 0.13 -8.65
CA TRP A 158 34.11 -0.51 -7.47
C TRP A 158 34.47 0.26 -6.20
N GLU A 159 33.49 0.49 -5.33
CA GLU A 159 33.68 1.07 -4.00
C GLU A 159 33.46 -0.05 -2.97
N PRO A 160 34.52 -0.63 -2.37
CA PRO A 160 34.36 -1.61 -1.31
C PRO A 160 33.65 -1.01 -0.10
N ASP A 161 32.72 -1.76 0.50
CA ASP A 161 31.92 -1.27 1.63
C ASP A 161 32.69 -1.33 2.96
N LEU A 162 33.61 -0.39 3.17
CA LEU A 162 34.44 -0.34 4.39
C LEU A 162 33.70 0.23 5.61
N TRP A 163 32.82 1.20 5.38
CA TRP A 163 32.14 1.97 6.44
C TRP A 163 30.65 1.62 6.59
N GLY A 164 30.17 0.67 5.79
CA GLY A 164 28.79 0.22 5.80
C GLY A 164 27.83 1.07 4.98
N LYS A 165 28.30 1.97 4.10
CA LYS A 165 27.43 2.78 3.24
C LYS A 165 26.53 1.91 2.36
N VAL A 166 27.10 0.91 1.69
CA VAL A 166 26.35 0.03 0.78
C VAL A 166 25.47 -0.92 1.57
N SER A 167 25.98 -1.52 2.64
CA SER A 167 25.22 -2.44 3.48
C SER A 167 24.05 -1.77 4.20
N ARG A 168 24.25 -0.58 4.80
CA ARG A 168 23.15 0.23 5.38
C ARG A 168 22.15 0.64 4.31
N THR A 169 22.59 1.02 3.10
CA THR A 169 21.66 1.32 1.98
C THR A 169 20.81 0.10 1.60
N VAL A 170 21.42 -1.09 1.52
CA VAL A 170 20.70 -2.33 1.23
C VAL A 170 19.75 -2.71 2.37
N SER A 171 20.16 -2.54 3.63
CA SER A 171 19.31 -2.76 4.80
C SER A 171 18.11 -1.80 4.82
N ALA A 172 18.32 -0.52 4.49
CA ALA A 172 17.26 0.47 4.35
C ALA A 172 16.24 0.05 3.28
N GLN A 173 16.72 -0.37 2.09
CA GLN A 173 15.82 -0.84 1.03
C GLN A 173 15.09 -2.14 1.41
N ARG A 174 15.72 -3.06 2.14
CA ARG A 174 15.05 -4.28 2.65
C ARG A 174 13.95 -3.97 3.66
N ALA A 175 14.20 -3.01 4.55
CA ALA A 175 13.18 -2.52 5.47
C ALA A 175 12.03 -1.84 4.69
N GLY A 176 12.35 -1.05 3.66
CA GLY A 176 11.36 -0.48 2.74
C GLY A 176 10.55 -1.53 1.96
N GLU A 177 11.17 -2.63 1.51
CA GLU A 177 10.48 -3.78 0.90
C GLU A 177 9.50 -4.42 1.89
N ALA A 178 9.92 -4.64 3.13
CA ALA A 178 9.04 -5.19 4.17
C ALA A 178 7.87 -4.25 4.50
N ALA A 179 8.10 -2.93 4.52
CA ALA A 179 7.04 -1.94 4.67
C ALA A 179 6.04 -2.01 3.50
N ALA A 180 6.52 -2.12 2.26
CA ALA A 180 5.69 -2.21 1.07
C ALA A 180 4.86 -3.52 1.03
N ALA A 181 5.41 -4.63 1.54
CA ALA A 181 4.65 -5.87 1.71
C ALA A 181 3.50 -5.70 2.72
N ALA A 182 3.78 -5.05 3.86
CA ALA A 182 2.77 -4.76 4.87
C ALA A 182 1.70 -3.76 4.36
N ASP A 183 2.08 -2.79 3.52
CA ASP A 183 1.14 -1.88 2.85
C ASP A 183 0.22 -2.60 1.86
N LEU A 184 0.71 -3.61 1.14
CA LEU A 184 -0.11 -4.46 0.28
C LEU A 184 -1.14 -5.25 1.09
N ALA A 185 -0.72 -5.89 2.18
CA ALA A 185 -1.61 -6.59 3.09
C ALA A 185 -2.67 -5.64 3.70
N ASN A 186 -2.24 -4.44 4.14
CA ASN A 186 -3.16 -3.42 4.67
C ASN A 186 -4.17 -2.95 3.61
N ALA A 187 -3.71 -2.72 2.38
CA ALA A 187 -4.57 -2.34 1.28
C ALA A 187 -5.62 -3.43 1.01
N ARG A 188 -5.21 -4.71 0.97
CA ARG A 188 -6.15 -5.82 0.80
C ARG A 188 -7.18 -5.86 1.92
N LEU A 189 -6.76 -5.87 3.18
CA LEU A 189 -7.67 -5.90 4.33
C LEU A 189 -8.63 -4.70 4.33
N SER A 190 -8.11 -3.51 4.04
CA SER A 190 -8.91 -2.28 3.97
C SER A 190 -9.95 -2.31 2.85
N GLN A 191 -9.59 -2.81 1.67
CA GLN A 191 -10.54 -2.94 0.54
C GLN A 191 -11.60 -4.02 0.80
N GLN A 192 -11.21 -5.15 1.40
CA GLN A 192 -12.16 -6.20 1.81
C GLN A 192 -13.16 -5.68 2.84
N ALA A 193 -12.68 -4.98 3.87
CA ALA A 193 -13.54 -4.38 4.89
C ALA A 193 -14.45 -3.30 4.30
N LEU A 194 -13.93 -2.45 3.42
CA LEU A 194 -14.74 -1.44 2.72
C LEU A 194 -15.86 -2.10 1.90
N LEU A 195 -15.56 -3.15 1.13
CA LEU A 195 -16.55 -3.91 0.37
C LEU A 195 -17.63 -4.50 1.28
N ALA A 196 -17.24 -5.15 2.39
CA ALA A 196 -18.19 -5.73 3.32
C ALA A 196 -19.07 -4.67 4.02
N GLN A 197 -18.51 -3.52 4.39
CA GLN A 197 -19.28 -2.39 4.93
C GLN A 197 -20.28 -1.84 3.91
N THR A 198 -19.83 -1.58 2.67
CA THR A 198 -20.70 -1.12 1.58
C THR A 198 -21.79 -2.15 1.26
N TYR A 199 -21.46 -3.44 1.29
CA TYR A 199 -22.42 -4.53 1.12
C TYR A 199 -23.51 -4.48 2.19
N TYR A 200 -23.17 -4.38 3.47
CA TYR A 200 -24.17 -4.29 4.53
C TYR A 200 -24.97 -2.99 4.51
N GLN A 201 -24.39 -1.88 4.04
CA GLN A 201 -25.14 -0.66 3.77
C GLN A 201 -26.17 -0.85 2.65
N LEU A 202 -25.82 -1.53 1.56
CA LEU A 202 -26.76 -1.90 0.50
C LEU A 202 -27.91 -2.79 1.02
N ARG A 203 -27.59 -3.80 1.84
CA ARG A 203 -28.59 -4.67 2.48
C ARG A 203 -29.50 -3.92 3.45
N THR A 204 -28.97 -2.89 4.11
CA THR A 204 -29.77 -1.98 4.94
C THR A 204 -30.73 -1.16 4.09
N SER A 205 -30.28 -0.63 2.95
CA SER A 205 -31.17 0.04 1.97
C SER A 205 -32.23 -0.90 1.39
N ASP A 206 -31.92 -2.18 1.18
CA ASP A 206 -32.91 -3.20 0.77
C ASP A 206 -33.98 -3.41 1.87
N ALA A 207 -33.58 -3.43 3.15
CA ALA A 207 -34.51 -3.52 4.27
C ALA A 207 -35.40 -2.28 4.41
N LEU A 208 -34.84 -1.09 4.23
CA LEU A 208 -35.58 0.16 4.20
C LEU A 208 -36.55 0.23 3.02
N GLN A 209 -36.15 -0.27 1.84
CA GLN A 209 -37.02 -0.34 0.68
C GLN A 209 -38.26 -1.20 0.98
N LYS A 210 -38.04 -2.39 1.54
CA LYS A 210 -39.14 -3.27 1.94
C LYS A 210 -40.10 -2.60 2.93
N LEU A 211 -39.55 -1.92 3.94
CA LEU A 211 -40.35 -1.15 4.91
C LEU A 211 -41.18 -0.04 4.23
N LEU A 212 -40.57 0.71 3.32
CA LEU A 212 -41.22 1.79 2.57
C LEU A 212 -42.33 1.25 1.65
N ASP A 213 -42.08 0.16 0.93
CA ASP A 213 -43.07 -0.50 0.07
C ASP A 213 -44.29 -0.98 0.88
N ASP A 214 -44.05 -1.58 2.04
CA ASP A 214 -45.11 -2.06 2.92
C ASP A 214 -45.88 -0.87 3.56
N THR A 215 -45.19 0.24 3.84
CA THR A 215 -45.78 1.50 4.30
C THR A 215 -46.66 2.15 3.22
N VAL A 216 -46.21 2.22 1.97
CA VAL A 216 -46.99 2.73 0.83
C VAL A 216 -48.29 1.92 0.66
N LYS A 217 -48.20 0.58 0.72
CA LYS A 217 -49.40 -0.29 0.67
C LYS A 217 -50.35 -0.02 1.83
N SER A 218 -49.81 0.20 3.04
CA SER A 218 -50.60 0.53 4.23
C SER A 218 -51.33 1.87 4.08
N TYR A 219 -50.63 2.91 3.64
CA TYR A 219 -51.20 4.24 3.45
C TYR A 219 -52.20 4.31 2.30
N GLN A 220 -52.00 3.50 1.24
CA GLN A 220 -52.98 3.34 0.18
C GLN A 220 -54.31 2.80 0.74
N ARG A 221 -54.25 1.79 1.61
CA ARG A 221 -55.44 1.23 2.28
C ARG A 221 -56.11 2.26 3.19
N SER A 222 -55.33 3.02 3.96
CA SER A 222 -55.85 4.11 4.80
C SER A 222 -56.56 5.19 3.97
N LEU A 223 -55.98 5.60 2.84
CA LEU A 223 -56.61 6.55 1.92
C LEU A 223 -57.93 6.02 1.37
N THR A 224 -57.98 4.77 0.91
CA THR A 224 -59.22 4.15 0.42
C THR A 224 -60.29 4.09 1.52
N LEU A 225 -59.92 3.73 2.75
CA LEU A 225 -60.84 3.74 3.89
C LEU A 225 -61.40 5.14 4.15
N THR A 226 -60.55 6.16 4.20
CA THR A 226 -60.96 7.55 4.46
C THR A 226 -61.82 8.12 3.32
N GLN A 227 -61.52 7.78 2.07
CA GLN A 227 -62.34 8.14 0.90
C GLN A 227 -63.73 7.53 0.98
N ASN A 228 -63.84 6.24 1.34
CA ASN A 228 -65.12 5.57 1.52
C ASN A 228 -65.95 6.22 2.64
N GLN A 229 -65.32 6.56 3.77
CA GLN A 229 -66.01 7.26 4.87
C GLN A 229 -66.45 8.68 4.48
N TYR A 230 -65.65 9.42 3.71
CA TYR A 230 -66.03 10.73 3.19
C TYR A 230 -67.24 10.62 2.24
N ALA A 231 -67.26 9.61 1.36
CA ALA A 231 -68.39 9.37 0.45
C ALA A 231 -69.69 9.06 1.20
N GLN A 232 -69.61 8.48 2.40
CA GLN A 232 -70.73 8.22 3.30
C GLN A 232 -71.04 9.39 4.26
N GLY A 233 -70.33 10.52 4.15
CA GLY A 233 -70.53 11.71 4.98
C GLY A 233 -70.00 11.60 6.42
N VAL A 234 -69.16 10.60 6.72
CA VAL A 234 -68.62 10.34 8.07
C VAL A 234 -67.28 11.04 8.32
N ALA A 235 -66.41 11.11 7.31
CA ALA A 235 -65.10 11.75 7.40
C ALA A 235 -65.08 13.14 6.76
N ALA A 236 -64.16 14.01 7.17
CA ALA A 236 -63.99 15.33 6.58
C ALA A 236 -63.14 15.27 5.31
N ARG A 237 -63.30 16.25 4.40
CA ARG A 237 -62.43 16.38 3.22
C ARG A 237 -60.95 16.58 3.61
N ALA A 238 -60.70 17.22 4.75
CA ALA A 238 -59.36 17.40 5.30
C ALA A 238 -58.67 16.06 5.60
N ASP A 239 -59.40 15.07 6.13
CA ASP A 239 -58.85 13.73 6.43
C ASP A 239 -58.39 13.02 5.15
N VAL A 240 -59.17 13.14 4.06
CA VAL A 240 -58.81 12.56 2.75
C VAL A 240 -57.52 13.21 2.22
N ILE A 241 -57.40 14.54 2.35
CA ILE A 241 -56.20 15.26 1.90
C ILE A 241 -54.99 14.85 2.75
N GLN A 242 -55.14 14.73 4.08
CA GLN A 242 -54.07 14.27 4.96
C GLN A 242 -53.61 12.85 4.62
N ALA A 243 -54.54 11.92 4.37
CA ALA A 243 -54.23 10.56 3.95
C ALA A 243 -53.50 10.53 2.60
N GLN A 244 -53.93 11.38 1.65
CA GLN A 244 -53.31 11.52 0.33
C GLN A 244 -51.88 12.05 0.45
N THR A 245 -51.66 13.09 1.25
CA THR A 245 -50.33 13.66 1.51
C THR A 245 -49.41 12.62 2.12
N GLN A 246 -49.87 11.85 3.10
CA GLN A 246 -49.06 10.83 3.77
C GLN A 246 -48.63 9.71 2.81
N LEU A 247 -49.54 9.25 1.94
CA LEU A 247 -49.22 8.30 0.88
C LEU A 247 -48.15 8.85 -0.07
N GLN A 248 -48.32 10.08 -0.54
CA GLN A 248 -47.39 10.72 -1.47
C GLN A 248 -46.00 10.94 -0.84
N SER A 249 -45.94 11.29 0.44
CA SER A 249 -44.68 11.39 1.19
C SER A 249 -43.97 10.04 1.30
N ALA A 250 -44.69 8.95 1.57
CA ALA A 250 -44.10 7.61 1.61
C ALA A 250 -43.62 7.14 0.23
N GLN A 251 -44.37 7.45 -0.84
CA GLN A 251 -43.95 7.18 -2.21
C GLN A 251 -42.67 7.95 -2.57
N ALA A 252 -42.57 9.22 -2.18
CA ALA A 252 -41.37 10.02 -2.39
C ALA A 252 -40.16 9.43 -1.65
N ALA A 253 -40.32 9.03 -0.38
CA ALA A 253 -39.25 8.40 0.40
C ALA A 253 -38.81 7.04 -0.17
N SER A 254 -39.76 6.24 -0.69
CA SER A 254 -39.47 5.00 -1.40
C SER A 254 -38.62 5.23 -2.65
N ILE A 255 -38.93 6.28 -3.43
CA ILE A 255 -38.14 6.63 -4.62
C ILE A 255 -36.74 7.12 -4.21
N ASP A 256 -36.64 7.93 -3.17
CA ASP A 256 -35.38 8.49 -2.67
C ASP A 256 -34.41 7.40 -2.17
N ASN A 257 -34.91 6.37 -1.48
CA ASN A 257 -34.09 5.23 -1.04
C ASN A 257 -33.39 4.50 -2.21
N GLY A 258 -33.98 4.56 -3.41
CA GLY A 258 -33.35 4.05 -4.64
C GLY A 258 -32.01 4.72 -4.97
N VAL A 259 -31.82 5.99 -4.60
CA VAL A 259 -30.55 6.72 -4.78
C VAL A 259 -29.44 6.10 -3.94
N ALA A 260 -29.68 5.91 -2.64
CA ALA A 260 -28.70 5.32 -1.73
C ALA A 260 -28.33 3.89 -2.17
N ARG A 261 -29.34 3.09 -2.53
CA ARG A 261 -29.12 1.72 -3.01
C ARG A 261 -28.24 1.69 -4.26
N ALA A 262 -28.53 2.53 -5.26
CA ALA A 262 -27.73 2.60 -6.49
C ALA A 262 -26.29 3.05 -6.21
N GLN A 263 -26.07 4.00 -5.31
CA GLN A 263 -24.72 4.45 -4.92
C GLN A 263 -23.89 3.31 -4.32
N TYR A 264 -24.46 2.50 -3.43
CA TYR A 264 -23.76 1.35 -2.86
C TYR A 264 -23.49 0.26 -3.90
N GLU A 265 -24.43 0.01 -4.82
CA GLU A 265 -24.26 -0.95 -5.92
C GLU A 265 -23.13 -0.53 -6.87
N HIS A 266 -23.06 0.75 -7.24
CA HIS A 266 -21.96 1.29 -8.05
C HIS A 266 -20.61 1.27 -7.32
N ALA A 267 -20.61 1.53 -6.00
CA ALA A 267 -19.42 1.43 -5.18
C ALA A 267 -18.88 -0.02 -5.14
N ILE A 268 -19.75 -1.01 -4.95
CA ILE A 268 -19.39 -2.43 -5.00
C ILE A 268 -18.81 -2.78 -6.38
N ALA A 269 -19.46 -2.37 -7.47
CA ALA A 269 -18.97 -2.60 -8.83
C ALA A 269 -17.52 -2.09 -9.02
N THR A 270 -17.27 -0.86 -8.56
CA THR A 270 -15.94 -0.24 -8.62
C THR A 270 -14.91 -1.02 -7.80
N LEU A 271 -15.28 -1.49 -6.60
CA LEU A 271 -14.39 -2.26 -5.71
C LEU A 271 -14.03 -3.63 -6.29
N ILE A 272 -14.93 -4.27 -7.06
CA ILE A 272 -14.66 -5.54 -7.73
C ILE A 272 -14.07 -5.38 -9.14
N GLY A 273 -13.81 -4.15 -9.59
CA GLY A 273 -13.19 -3.87 -10.89
C GLY A 273 -14.13 -4.03 -12.09
N GLU A 274 -15.45 -3.94 -11.90
CA GLU A 274 -16.45 -4.02 -12.97
C GLU A 274 -17.05 -2.62 -13.25
N PRO A 275 -17.40 -2.28 -14.50
CA PRO A 275 -18.15 -1.05 -14.80
C PRO A 275 -19.50 -1.03 -14.07
N ALA A 276 -19.81 0.08 -13.41
CA ALA A 276 -21.05 0.23 -12.64
C ALA A 276 -22.33 0.05 -13.49
N SER A 277 -22.27 0.31 -14.79
CA SER A 277 -23.40 0.16 -15.71
C SER A 277 -23.78 -1.30 -16.02
N THR A 278 -22.89 -2.26 -15.76
CA THR A 278 -23.10 -3.68 -16.08
C THR A 278 -23.30 -4.56 -14.85
N PHE A 279 -23.08 -4.02 -13.66
CA PHE A 279 -23.16 -4.75 -12.41
C PHE A 279 -24.54 -4.57 -11.78
N SER A 280 -25.12 -5.67 -11.26
CA SER A 280 -26.29 -5.57 -10.40
C SER A 280 -26.37 -6.68 -9.36
N LEU A 281 -26.96 -6.37 -8.20
CA LEU A 281 -27.30 -7.30 -7.13
C LEU A 281 -28.81 -7.33 -6.90
N PRO A 282 -29.42 -8.53 -6.75
CA PRO A 282 -30.83 -8.62 -6.40
C PRO A 282 -31.07 -8.06 -4.98
N PRO A 283 -32.21 -7.40 -4.74
CA PRO A 283 -32.61 -6.96 -3.41
C PRO A 283 -32.67 -8.14 -2.44
N ASN A 284 -32.02 -8.01 -1.28
CA ASN A 284 -32.09 -8.97 -0.19
C ASN A 284 -32.07 -8.19 1.14
N PRO A 285 -33.24 -7.89 1.73
CA PRO A 285 -33.33 -7.18 3.00
C PRO A 285 -32.43 -7.79 4.08
N LEU A 286 -31.70 -6.94 4.81
CA LEU A 286 -30.85 -7.38 5.91
C LEU A 286 -31.64 -8.14 6.98
N ALA A 287 -31.31 -9.43 7.17
CA ALA A 287 -31.88 -10.30 8.20
C ALA A 287 -30.82 -10.87 9.17
N ALA A 288 -29.53 -10.70 8.86
CA ALA A 288 -28.44 -11.26 9.64
C ALA A 288 -28.12 -10.41 10.88
N GLU A 289 -27.74 -11.09 11.97
CA GLU A 289 -27.12 -10.47 13.13
C GLU A 289 -25.60 -10.64 13.07
N PRO A 290 -24.81 -9.69 13.60
CA PRO A 290 -23.36 -9.78 13.55
C PRO A 290 -22.86 -10.97 14.39
N PRO A 291 -21.88 -11.73 13.89
CA PRO A 291 -21.31 -12.85 14.62
C PRO A 291 -20.50 -12.37 15.82
N ILE A 292 -20.46 -13.18 16.88
CA ILE A 292 -19.64 -12.92 18.06
C ILE A 292 -18.17 -13.08 17.66
N THR A 293 -17.45 -11.96 17.56
CA THR A 293 -16.01 -11.97 17.23
C THR A 293 -15.19 -12.06 18.52
N PRO A 294 -14.32 -13.07 18.69
CA PRO A 294 -13.41 -13.11 19.82
C PRO A 294 -12.41 -11.95 19.75
N VAL A 295 -12.33 -11.15 20.81
CA VAL A 295 -11.39 -10.03 20.91
C VAL A 295 -10.07 -10.55 21.48
N ASP A 296 -8.98 -10.37 20.74
CA ASP A 296 -7.64 -10.80 21.14
C ASP A 296 -7.00 -9.84 22.16
N VAL A 297 -5.82 -10.18 22.69
CA VAL A 297 -5.08 -9.35 23.65
C VAL A 297 -4.51 -8.09 22.99
N PRO A 298 -4.44 -6.94 23.68
CA PRO A 298 -4.01 -5.71 23.05
C PRO A 298 -2.57 -5.72 22.49
N SER A 299 -1.68 -6.51 23.11
CA SER A 299 -0.31 -6.71 22.60
C SER A 299 -0.26 -7.45 21.26
N ALA A 300 -1.23 -8.32 20.97
CA ALA A 300 -1.25 -9.08 19.72
C ALA A 300 -1.54 -8.19 18.50
N ILE A 301 -2.20 -7.03 18.70
CA ILE A 301 -2.46 -6.08 17.60
C ILE A 301 -1.17 -5.52 17.02
N LEU A 302 -0.16 -5.27 17.85
CA LEU A 302 1.14 -4.78 17.38
C LEU A 302 1.88 -5.76 16.46
N GLU A 303 1.52 -7.03 16.52
CA GLU A 303 2.10 -8.08 15.69
C GLU A 303 1.19 -8.37 14.49
N ARG A 304 -0.12 -8.16 14.61
CA ARG A 304 -1.09 -8.58 13.58
C ARG A 304 -1.45 -7.52 12.56
N ARG A 305 -1.41 -6.25 12.95
CA ARG A 305 -1.88 -5.14 12.10
C ARG A 305 -0.83 -4.75 11.04
N PRO A 306 -1.15 -4.87 9.73
CA PRO A 306 -0.19 -4.57 8.69
C PRO A 306 0.18 -3.07 8.61
N ASP A 307 -0.72 -2.16 8.98
CA ASP A 307 -0.43 -0.72 9.03
C ASP A 307 0.63 -0.36 10.09
N ILE A 308 0.57 -0.99 11.26
CA ILE A 308 1.58 -0.84 12.33
C ILE A 308 2.93 -1.42 11.87
N ALA A 309 2.90 -2.62 11.28
CA ALA A 309 4.11 -3.26 10.76
C ALA A 309 4.77 -2.40 9.67
N ALA A 310 3.99 -1.81 8.76
CA ALA A 310 4.50 -0.90 7.73
C ALA A 310 5.16 0.33 8.36
N ALA A 311 4.53 0.96 9.35
CA ALA A 311 5.08 2.13 10.02
C ALA A 311 6.39 1.82 10.80
N GLU A 312 6.45 0.68 11.48
CA GLU A 312 7.66 0.19 12.16
C GLU A 312 8.81 0.00 11.18
N ARG A 313 8.53 -0.62 10.02
CA ARG A 313 9.54 -0.89 8.99
C ARG A 313 10.04 0.37 8.29
N ARG A 314 9.21 1.41 8.16
CA ARG A 314 9.67 2.73 7.69
C ARG A 314 10.63 3.37 8.68
N ALA A 315 10.31 3.35 9.98
CA ALA A 315 11.24 3.83 11.01
C ALA A 315 12.57 3.06 10.99
N ALA A 316 12.54 1.74 10.79
CA ALA A 316 13.76 0.95 10.61
C ALA A 316 14.55 1.37 9.36
N ALA A 317 13.88 1.62 8.23
CA ALA A 317 14.53 2.10 7.01
C ALA A 317 15.18 3.49 7.21
N ALA A 318 14.50 4.41 7.90
CA ALA A 318 15.04 5.73 8.23
C ALA A 318 16.25 5.65 9.18
N ASN A 319 16.25 4.73 10.15
CA ASN A 319 17.41 4.50 11.00
C ASN A 319 18.65 4.10 10.19
N GLU A 320 18.49 3.19 9.23
CA GLU A 320 19.59 2.77 8.34
C GLU A 320 20.12 3.94 7.49
N GLN A 321 19.26 4.87 7.08
CA GLN A 321 19.67 6.09 6.36
C GLN A 321 20.51 7.04 7.21
N ILE A 322 20.34 7.06 8.54
CA ILE A 322 21.25 7.79 9.44
C ILE A 322 22.66 7.21 9.32
N GLY A 323 22.80 5.88 9.30
CA GLY A 323 24.09 5.22 9.09
C GLY A 323 24.72 5.57 7.74
N VAL A 324 23.91 5.61 6.67
CA VAL A 324 24.36 6.07 5.35
C VAL A 324 24.86 7.51 5.39
N ALA A 325 24.14 8.43 6.05
CA ALA A 325 24.56 9.82 6.19
C ALA A 325 25.86 9.96 7.01
N ILE A 326 26.00 9.22 8.11
CA ILE A 326 27.21 9.22 8.93
C ILE A 326 28.42 8.64 8.16
N SER A 327 28.20 7.64 7.29
CA SER A 327 29.28 7.07 6.48
C SER A 327 29.97 8.10 5.57
N ALA A 328 29.27 9.18 5.20
CA ALA A 328 29.82 10.27 4.37
C ALA A 328 30.89 11.12 5.07
N PHE A 329 31.09 10.96 6.39
CA PHE A 329 32.21 11.58 7.11
C PHE A 329 33.53 10.84 6.90
N PHE A 330 33.50 9.60 6.40
CA PHE A 330 34.68 8.77 6.21
C PHE A 330 35.19 8.82 4.77
N PRO A 331 36.50 8.58 4.54
CA PRO A 331 37.08 8.59 3.20
C PRO A 331 36.53 7.45 2.34
N THR A 332 36.23 7.74 1.07
CA THR A 332 35.76 6.73 0.10
C THR A 332 36.96 6.08 -0.58
N LEU A 333 37.04 4.74 -0.55
CA LEU A 333 38.02 3.97 -1.30
C LEU A 333 37.37 3.48 -2.59
N THR A 334 37.90 3.91 -3.73
CA THR A 334 37.46 3.45 -5.05
C THR A 334 38.58 2.64 -5.69
N LEU A 335 38.24 1.48 -6.22
CA LEU A 335 39.12 0.61 -6.98
C LEU A 335 38.75 0.76 -8.45
N SER A 336 39.68 1.31 -9.24
CA SER A 336 39.49 1.50 -10.67
C SER A 336 40.47 0.65 -11.45
N ALA A 337 39.96 0.05 -12.52
CA ALA A 337 40.76 -0.65 -13.51
C ALA A 337 40.30 -0.18 -14.89
N THR A 338 41.20 0.32 -15.71
CA THR A 338 40.91 0.64 -17.11
C THR A 338 41.88 -0.08 -18.01
N GLY A 339 41.42 -0.47 -19.19
CA GLY A 339 42.25 -1.14 -20.18
C GLY A 339 41.65 -0.96 -21.56
N GLY A 340 42.50 -0.76 -22.55
CA GLY A 340 42.01 -0.51 -23.90
C GLY A 340 43.09 -0.15 -24.87
N PHE A 341 42.66 0.57 -25.90
CA PHE A 341 43.47 1.03 -27.00
C PHE A 341 43.32 2.54 -27.14
N GLN A 342 44.43 3.24 -27.32
CA GLN A 342 44.46 4.66 -27.61
C GLN A 342 45.48 4.95 -28.70
N SER A 343 45.08 5.68 -29.73
CA SER A 343 45.94 6.07 -30.84
C SER A 343 45.56 7.43 -31.42
N SER A 344 46.56 8.17 -31.94
CA SER A 344 46.34 9.38 -32.73
C SER A 344 45.97 9.08 -34.19
N VAL A 345 46.12 7.83 -34.62
CA VAL A 345 45.82 7.36 -35.97
C VAL A 345 44.77 6.24 -35.89
N TRP A 346 43.59 6.49 -36.46
CA TRP A 346 42.45 5.55 -36.42
C TRP A 346 42.82 4.14 -36.91
N SER A 347 43.54 4.04 -38.03
CA SER A 347 43.95 2.75 -38.59
C SER A 347 44.92 1.95 -37.71
N GLN A 348 45.56 2.61 -36.74
CA GLN A 348 46.50 1.99 -35.80
C GLN A 348 45.86 1.72 -34.42
N LEU A 349 44.56 1.98 -34.25
CA LEU A 349 43.90 1.89 -32.96
C LEU A 349 44.02 0.49 -32.35
N PHE A 350 43.75 -0.57 -33.10
CA PHE A 350 43.79 -1.95 -32.59
C PHE A 350 45.16 -2.62 -32.74
N THR A 351 46.25 -1.88 -32.56
CA THR A 351 47.61 -2.42 -32.64
C THR A 351 48.19 -2.70 -31.24
N LEU A 352 49.18 -3.60 -31.14
CA LEU A 352 49.82 -3.92 -29.86
C LEU A 352 50.41 -2.68 -29.14
N PRO A 353 51.08 -1.73 -29.82
CA PRO A 353 51.63 -0.54 -29.17
C PRO A 353 50.57 0.47 -28.70
N ALA A 354 49.37 0.44 -29.28
CA ALA A 354 48.27 1.33 -28.88
C ALA A 354 47.58 0.88 -27.59
N ARG A 355 47.97 -0.25 -26.99
CA ARG A 355 47.34 -0.78 -25.78
C ARG A 355 47.78 -0.02 -24.53
N PHE A 356 46.82 0.32 -23.67
CA PHE A 356 47.09 0.85 -22.35
C PHE A 356 46.29 0.09 -21.28
N TRP A 357 46.76 0.17 -20.03
CA TRP A 357 46.01 -0.26 -18.87
C TRP A 357 46.44 0.55 -17.64
N THR A 358 45.50 0.76 -16.73
CA THR A 358 45.75 1.38 -15.42
C THR A 358 44.96 0.62 -14.37
N VAL A 359 45.58 0.30 -13.25
CA VAL A 359 44.88 -0.28 -12.09
C VAL A 359 45.37 0.45 -10.86
N GLY A 360 44.46 0.97 -10.05
CA GLY A 360 44.85 1.68 -8.85
C GLY A 360 43.70 1.97 -7.89
N PRO A 361 43.95 1.87 -6.58
CA PRO A 361 43.05 2.43 -5.58
C PRO A 361 43.14 3.96 -5.56
N GLN A 362 42.01 4.61 -5.34
CA GLN A 362 41.91 6.03 -5.03
C GLN A 362 41.15 6.21 -3.71
N LEU A 363 41.77 6.86 -2.74
CA LEU A 363 41.17 7.21 -1.46
C LEU A 363 40.88 8.71 -1.45
N ALA A 364 39.61 9.10 -1.31
CA ALA A 364 39.18 10.49 -1.31
C ALA A 364 38.41 10.85 -0.03
N ALA A 365 38.79 11.95 0.61
CA ALA A 365 38.14 12.47 1.81
C ALA A 365 37.81 13.96 1.62
N THR A 366 36.59 14.38 1.95
CA THR A 366 36.23 15.80 1.93
C THR A 366 36.63 16.44 3.26
N LEU A 367 37.57 17.38 3.24
CA LEU A 367 38.05 18.06 4.45
C LEU A 367 37.13 19.21 4.91
N PHE A 368 36.47 19.89 3.96
CA PHE A 368 35.60 21.02 4.22
C PHE A 368 34.45 21.04 3.21
N ASP A 369 33.21 21.19 3.69
CA ASP A 369 31.98 21.25 2.88
C ASP A 369 30.96 22.27 3.44
N ALA A 370 31.42 23.22 4.27
CA ALA A 370 30.58 24.23 4.91
C ALA A 370 29.35 23.66 5.68
N GLY A 371 29.46 22.45 6.24
CA GLY A 371 28.42 21.86 7.10
C GLY A 371 27.39 20.97 6.38
N LEU A 372 27.54 20.72 5.07
CA LEU A 372 26.62 19.87 4.29
C LEU A 372 26.36 18.49 4.92
N ARG A 373 27.41 17.76 5.31
CA ARG A 373 27.30 16.40 5.90
C ARG A 373 26.63 16.41 7.27
N ALA A 374 26.88 17.45 8.08
CA ALA A 374 26.17 17.64 9.35
C ALA A 374 24.68 17.85 9.11
N ALA A 375 24.32 18.76 8.20
CA ALA A 375 22.92 19.02 7.83
C ALA A 375 22.21 17.79 7.25
N GLN A 376 22.89 16.98 6.43
CA GLN A 376 22.34 15.71 5.90
C GLN A 376 22.08 14.69 7.00
N THR A 377 22.98 14.61 8.00
CA THR A 377 22.81 13.72 9.15
C THR A 377 21.66 14.19 10.05
N ASP A 378 21.55 15.49 10.29
CA ASP A 378 20.44 16.06 11.06
C ASP A 378 19.10 15.86 10.34
N ALA A 379 19.06 16.01 9.00
CA ALA A 379 17.88 15.71 8.20
C ALA A 379 17.49 14.21 8.26
N ALA A 380 18.46 13.30 8.23
CA ALA A 380 18.22 11.86 8.38
C ALA A 380 17.66 11.52 9.78
N ARG A 381 18.21 12.15 10.83
CA ARG A 381 17.70 12.02 12.21
C ARG A 381 16.27 12.54 12.35
N ALA A 382 15.98 13.71 11.78
CA ALA A 382 14.64 14.28 11.79
C ALA A 382 13.62 13.40 11.02
N THR A 383 14.05 12.76 9.94
CA THR A 383 13.22 11.79 9.19
C THR A 383 12.91 10.56 10.04
N TYR A 384 13.90 10.03 10.77
CA TYR A 384 13.68 8.95 11.72
C TYR A 384 12.71 9.36 12.84
N ASP A 385 12.88 10.54 13.45
CA ASP A 385 11.99 11.03 14.49
C ASP A 385 10.55 11.18 13.98
N GLN A 386 10.37 11.65 12.74
CA GLN A 386 9.08 11.73 12.06
C GLN A 386 8.45 10.33 11.91
N ASP A 387 9.22 9.34 11.47
CA ASP A 387 8.72 7.97 11.27
C ASP A 387 8.42 7.26 12.61
N VAL A 388 9.19 7.54 13.67
CA VAL A 388 8.90 7.08 15.03
C VAL A 388 7.58 7.68 15.53
N ALA A 389 7.34 8.97 15.29
CA ALA A 389 6.07 9.60 15.63
C ALA A 389 4.90 9.00 14.84
N ALA A 390 5.09 8.72 13.54
CA ALA A 390 4.09 8.07 12.71
C ALA A 390 3.77 6.63 13.19
N TYR A 391 4.80 5.86 13.59
CA TYR A 391 4.62 4.55 14.21
C TYR A 391 3.82 4.63 15.52
N ARG A 392 4.18 5.55 16.41
CA ARG A 392 3.44 5.77 17.68
C ARG A 392 1.98 6.15 17.42
N LEU A 393 1.72 7.02 16.45
CA LEU A 393 0.37 7.39 16.05
C LEU A 393 -0.41 6.19 15.50
N ALA A 394 0.21 5.38 14.62
CA ALA A 394 -0.42 4.17 14.07
C ALA A 394 -0.83 3.19 15.19
N VAL A 395 0.00 3.05 16.22
CA VAL A 395 -0.35 2.28 17.42
C VAL A 395 -1.54 2.91 18.14
N LEU A 396 -1.52 4.20 18.46
CA LEU A 396 -2.62 4.86 19.18
C LEU A 396 -3.95 4.78 18.41
N THR A 397 -3.93 5.04 17.10
CA THR A 397 -5.11 4.90 16.23
C THR A 397 -5.61 3.47 16.21
N ALA A 398 -4.72 2.48 16.20
CA ALA A 398 -5.15 1.09 16.21
C ALA A 398 -5.89 0.68 17.49
N PHE A 399 -5.47 1.20 18.64
CA PHE A 399 -6.19 0.99 19.90
C PHE A 399 -7.53 1.73 19.91
N GLN A 400 -7.54 2.97 19.41
CA GLN A 400 -8.77 3.74 19.27
C GLN A 400 -9.80 3.00 18.39
N ASP A 401 -9.38 2.50 17.22
CA ASP A 401 -10.25 1.76 16.31
C ASP A 401 -10.95 0.58 17.01
N VAL A 402 -10.22 -0.16 17.87
CA VAL A 402 -10.78 -1.31 18.58
C VAL A 402 -11.75 -0.86 19.67
N GLU A 403 -11.37 0.11 20.50
CA GLU A 403 -12.25 0.65 21.56
C GLU A 403 -13.54 1.23 20.98
N ASP A 404 -13.46 2.02 19.91
CA ASP A 404 -14.60 2.65 19.25
C ASP A 404 -15.56 1.59 18.68
N ASN A 405 -15.03 0.53 18.05
CA ASN A 405 -15.85 -0.56 17.52
C ASN A 405 -16.43 -1.46 18.62
N LEU A 406 -15.71 -1.72 19.72
CA LEU A 406 -16.23 -2.45 20.88
C LEU A 406 -17.37 -1.67 21.57
N ALA A 407 -17.17 -0.37 21.79
CA ALA A 407 -18.22 0.51 22.31
C ALA A 407 -19.44 0.51 21.39
N SER A 408 -19.23 0.66 20.08
CA SER A 408 -20.31 0.64 19.09
C SER A 408 -21.09 -0.67 19.12
N GLN A 409 -20.42 -1.83 19.14
CA GLN A 409 -21.09 -3.13 19.23
C GLN A 409 -21.94 -3.25 20.51
N ARG A 410 -21.38 -2.84 21.66
CA ARG A 410 -22.07 -2.91 22.96
C ARG A 410 -23.28 -1.99 23.02
N ILE A 411 -23.11 -0.73 22.61
CA ILE A 411 -24.17 0.30 22.69
C ILE A 411 -25.27 0.01 21.67
N LEU A 412 -24.93 -0.35 20.42
CA LEU A 412 -25.92 -0.68 19.39
C LEU A 412 -26.71 -1.94 19.74
N ALA A 413 -26.08 -2.94 20.39
CA ALA A 413 -26.81 -4.11 20.88
C ALA A 413 -27.88 -3.72 21.92
N GLN A 414 -27.53 -2.86 22.89
CA GLN A 414 -28.47 -2.33 23.88
C GLN A 414 -29.58 -1.47 23.23
N GLU A 415 -29.24 -0.66 22.23
CA GLU A 415 -30.22 0.19 21.54
C GLU A 415 -31.22 -0.65 20.73
N ILE A 416 -30.78 -1.74 20.07
CA ILE A 416 -31.67 -2.65 19.34
C ILE A 416 -32.74 -3.23 20.27
N ASP A 417 -32.38 -3.66 21.48
CA ASP A 417 -33.34 -4.28 22.41
C ASP A 417 -34.45 -3.30 22.81
N VAL A 418 -34.09 -2.06 23.15
CA VAL A 418 -35.06 -1.01 23.50
C VAL A 418 -35.86 -0.57 22.27
N GLN A 419 -35.22 -0.46 21.11
CA GLN A 419 -35.88 -0.04 19.87
C GLN A 419 -36.87 -1.11 19.38
N ARG A 420 -36.59 -2.41 19.57
CA ARG A 420 -37.55 -3.50 19.29
C ARG A 420 -38.82 -3.36 20.14
N GLN A 421 -38.70 -3.03 21.42
CA GLN A 421 -39.85 -2.79 22.30
C GLN A 421 -40.66 -1.55 21.85
N ALA A 422 -39.97 -0.50 21.39
CA ALA A 422 -40.61 0.70 20.86
C ALA A 422 -41.41 0.41 19.57
N VAL A 423 -40.87 -0.43 18.68
CA VAL A 423 -41.58 -0.90 17.47
C VAL A 423 -42.83 -1.66 17.84
N ASP A 424 -42.72 -2.65 18.73
CA ASP A 424 -43.87 -3.46 19.18
C ASP A 424 -44.97 -2.59 19.81
N SER A 425 -44.59 -1.64 20.67
CA SER A 425 -45.54 -0.72 21.30
C SER A 425 -46.22 0.20 20.28
N ALA A 426 -45.47 0.73 19.32
CA ALA A 426 -45.99 1.63 18.29
C ALA A 426 -46.93 0.90 17.31
N GLU A 427 -46.63 -0.34 16.95
CA GLU A 427 -47.50 -1.19 16.13
C GLU A 427 -48.82 -1.52 16.84
N HIS A 428 -48.77 -1.87 18.13
CA HIS A 428 -49.96 -2.10 18.94
C HIS A 428 -50.82 -0.83 19.07
N ALA A 429 -50.21 0.32 19.33
CA ALA A 429 -50.92 1.60 19.39
C ALA A 429 -51.59 1.93 18.05
N LEU A 430 -50.89 1.72 16.94
CA LEU A 430 -51.46 1.91 15.60
C LEU A 430 -52.67 0.99 15.36
N ALA A 431 -52.61 -0.27 15.76
CA ALA A 431 -53.73 -1.20 15.62
C ALA A 431 -54.96 -0.72 16.40
N ILE A 432 -54.78 -0.30 17.65
CA ILE A 432 -55.86 0.21 18.52
C ILE A 432 -56.51 1.45 17.91
N VAL A 433 -55.71 2.45 17.55
CA VAL A 433 -56.21 3.74 17.02
C VAL A 433 -56.87 3.55 15.65
N THR A 434 -56.37 2.63 14.84
CA THR A 434 -57.00 2.27 13.55
C THR A 434 -58.39 1.65 13.77
N ASN A 435 -58.56 0.81 14.78
CA ASN A 435 -59.86 0.22 15.12
C ASN A 435 -60.84 1.26 15.68
N GLN A 436 -60.37 2.18 16.53
CA GLN A 436 -61.16 3.31 17.01
C GLN A 436 -61.62 4.23 15.87
N TYR A 437 -60.73 4.51 14.92
CA TYR A 437 -61.06 5.32 13.75
C TYR A 437 -62.12 4.64 12.87
N LYS A 438 -62.00 3.32 12.63
CA LYS A 438 -63.03 2.55 11.92
C LYS A 438 -64.38 2.54 12.64
N ALA A 439 -64.38 2.63 13.97
CA ALA A 439 -65.58 2.74 14.80
C ALA A 439 -66.11 4.18 14.93
N GLY A 440 -65.41 5.18 14.36
CA GLY A 440 -65.80 6.59 14.43
C GLY A 440 -65.57 7.25 15.79
N THR A 441 -64.77 6.65 16.68
CA THR A 441 -64.57 7.18 18.05
C THR A 441 -63.41 8.16 18.16
N VAL A 442 -62.57 8.27 17.13
CA VAL A 442 -61.42 9.18 17.06
C VAL A 442 -61.25 9.78 15.66
N ALA A 443 -60.56 10.92 15.57
CA ALA A 443 -60.24 11.56 14.29
C ALA A 443 -59.08 10.87 13.54
N TYR A 444 -59.00 11.08 12.22
CA TYR A 444 -57.93 10.53 11.38
C TYR A 444 -56.53 10.99 11.82
N LEU A 445 -56.41 12.19 12.38
CA LEU A 445 -55.15 12.72 12.92
C LEU A 445 -54.49 11.77 13.94
N ASN A 446 -55.29 11.03 14.73
CA ASN A 446 -54.75 10.05 15.67
C ASN A 446 -54.13 8.86 14.94
N VAL A 447 -54.76 8.38 13.86
CA VAL A 447 -54.20 7.31 13.01
C VAL A 447 -52.91 7.79 12.36
N LEU A 448 -52.90 8.99 11.77
CA LEU A 448 -51.71 9.57 11.15
C LEU A 448 -50.53 9.67 12.13
N THR A 449 -50.80 10.11 13.36
CA THR A 449 -49.79 10.22 14.42
C THR A 449 -49.23 8.85 14.80
N ALA A 450 -50.10 7.85 15.01
CA ALA A 450 -49.67 6.49 15.33
C ALA A 450 -48.90 5.83 14.16
N GLN A 451 -49.32 6.06 12.92
CA GLN A 451 -48.64 5.59 11.71
C GLN A 451 -47.23 6.15 11.59
N THR A 452 -47.09 7.46 11.83
CA THR A 452 -45.79 8.15 11.75
C THR A 452 -44.85 7.65 12.84
N THR A 453 -45.37 7.41 14.03
CA THR A 453 -44.63 6.87 15.17
C THR A 453 -44.12 5.45 14.87
N ALA A 454 -44.98 4.56 14.37
CA ALA A 454 -44.60 3.19 14.01
C ALA A 454 -43.56 3.16 12.89
N PHE A 455 -43.78 3.92 11.81
CA PHE A 455 -42.83 4.01 10.69
C PHE A 455 -41.45 4.51 11.15
N THR A 456 -41.41 5.59 11.93
CA THR A 456 -40.14 6.15 12.45
C THR A 456 -39.42 5.14 13.34
N ALA A 457 -40.15 4.42 14.19
CA ALA A 457 -39.57 3.39 15.05
C ALA A 457 -38.98 2.22 14.26
N GLN A 458 -39.69 1.74 13.23
CA GLN A 458 -39.24 0.64 12.36
C GLN A 458 -38.02 1.07 11.52
N GLN A 459 -38.04 2.28 10.96
CA GLN A 459 -36.94 2.84 10.19
C GLN A 459 -35.67 2.94 11.04
N LYS A 460 -35.80 3.42 12.29
CA LYS A 460 -34.68 3.52 13.22
C LYS A 460 -34.12 2.14 13.57
N LEU A 461 -34.97 1.14 13.81
CA LEU A 461 -34.53 -0.23 14.09
C LEU A 461 -33.71 -0.81 12.92
N ALA A 462 -34.19 -0.67 11.69
CA ALA A 462 -33.48 -1.13 10.49
C ALA A 462 -32.11 -0.43 10.34
N THR A 463 -32.06 0.88 10.61
CA THR A 463 -30.82 1.67 10.53
C THR A 463 -29.79 1.23 11.57
N ILE A 464 -30.19 1.02 12.84
CA ILE A 464 -29.31 0.55 13.91
C ILE A 464 -28.79 -0.86 13.61
N ALA A 465 -29.65 -1.75 13.10
CA ALA A 465 -29.24 -3.10 12.69
C ALA A 465 -28.14 -3.05 11.60
N GLY A 466 -28.30 -2.19 10.59
CA GLY A 466 -27.29 -1.93 9.57
C GLY A 466 -25.97 -1.39 10.14
N GLN A 467 -26.04 -0.39 11.02
CA GLN A 467 -24.87 0.19 11.70
C GLN A 467 -24.11 -0.86 12.53
N ARG A 468 -24.84 -1.77 13.19
CA ARG A 468 -24.23 -2.85 13.98
C ARG A 468 -23.47 -3.84 13.10
N MET A 469 -23.96 -4.15 11.90
CA MET A 469 -23.23 -4.97 10.92
C MET A 469 -21.96 -4.26 10.40
N VAL A 470 -22.07 -2.98 10.05
CA VAL A 470 -20.92 -2.17 9.60
C VAL A 470 -19.84 -2.07 10.68
N SER A 471 -20.24 -1.83 11.93
CA SER A 471 -19.32 -1.81 13.08
C SER A 471 -18.70 -3.19 13.36
N SER A 472 -19.42 -4.28 13.10
CA SER A 472 -18.87 -5.63 13.28
C SER A 472 -17.73 -5.87 12.29
N VAL A 473 -17.91 -5.46 11.02
CA VAL A 473 -16.84 -5.50 10.03
C VAL A 473 -15.67 -4.57 10.43
N GLY A 474 -16.00 -3.39 10.97
CA GLY A 474 -15.01 -2.45 11.51
C GLY A 474 -14.15 -3.06 12.61
N LEU A 475 -14.76 -3.80 13.55
CA LEU A 475 -14.06 -4.52 14.61
C LEU A 475 -13.10 -5.57 14.05
N VAL A 476 -13.55 -6.39 13.10
CA VAL A 476 -12.70 -7.42 12.47
C VAL A 476 -11.51 -6.78 11.76
N LYS A 477 -11.72 -5.68 11.03
CA LYS A 477 -10.64 -4.91 10.41
C LYS A 477 -9.66 -4.36 11.47
N ALA A 478 -10.18 -3.76 12.54
CA ALA A 478 -9.37 -3.16 13.60
C ALA A 478 -8.51 -4.20 14.35
N LEU A 479 -8.99 -5.43 14.47
CA LEU A 479 -8.26 -6.58 15.02
C LEU A 479 -7.27 -7.20 14.02
N GLY A 480 -7.17 -6.67 12.80
CA GLY A 480 -6.24 -7.15 11.79
C GLY A 480 -6.71 -8.40 11.04
N GLY A 481 -8.01 -8.66 10.93
CA GLY A 481 -8.60 -9.59 9.95
C GLY A 481 -8.09 -11.04 9.94
N GLY A 482 -7.55 -11.55 11.06
CA GLY A 482 -7.02 -12.91 11.16
C GLY A 482 -5.57 -13.12 10.69
N TRP A 483 -4.84 -12.04 10.39
CA TRP A 483 -3.51 -12.06 9.76
C TRP A 483 -2.35 -12.45 10.69
N ASN A 484 -1.26 -12.98 10.10
CA ASN A 484 0.02 -13.28 10.77
C ASN A 484 1.23 -12.70 9.99
N VAL A 485 2.21 -12.11 10.69
CA VAL A 485 3.49 -11.58 10.15
C VAL A 485 4.22 -12.57 9.23
N ALA A 486 4.16 -13.87 9.55
CA ALA A 486 4.82 -14.92 8.77
C ALA A 486 4.24 -15.08 7.35
N GLU A 487 3.05 -14.55 7.07
CA GLU A 487 2.40 -14.60 5.76
C GLU A 487 2.76 -13.40 4.88
N MET A 488 3.17 -12.27 5.47
CA MET A 488 3.68 -11.13 4.70
C MET A 488 4.91 -11.49 3.86
N ALA A 489 5.73 -12.42 4.35
CA ALA A 489 6.88 -12.95 3.60
C ALA A 489 6.49 -13.96 2.50
N ARG A 490 5.27 -14.51 2.53
CA ARG A 490 4.72 -15.44 1.53
C ARG A 490 3.87 -14.73 0.46
N GLU A 491 3.60 -13.43 0.62
CA GLU A 491 2.81 -12.67 -0.34
C GLU A 491 3.63 -12.34 -1.59
N ASN A 492 3.40 -13.10 -2.66
CA ASN A 492 4.18 -12.99 -3.90
C ASN A 492 3.81 -11.76 -4.76
N GLY A 493 2.76 -11.02 -4.39
CA GLY A 493 2.21 -9.94 -5.19
C GLY A 493 1.49 -10.43 -6.46
N ASP A 494 0.94 -11.64 -6.44
CA ASP A 494 0.22 -12.29 -7.55
C ASP A 494 -1.11 -11.58 -7.82
N MET A 495 -1.05 -10.41 -8.46
CA MET A 495 -2.14 -9.75 -9.16
C MET A 495 -1.72 -9.64 -10.62
N ALA A 496 -2.59 -10.03 -11.55
CA ALA A 496 -2.29 -10.01 -12.98
C ALA A 496 -1.76 -8.61 -13.36
N ALA A 497 -0.46 -8.52 -13.63
CA ALA A 497 0.15 -7.25 -13.97
C ALA A 497 -0.44 -6.75 -15.29
N PRO A 498 -0.76 -5.45 -15.42
CA PRO A 498 -1.07 -4.89 -16.74
C PRO A 498 0.10 -5.18 -17.68
N ALA A 499 -0.22 -5.40 -18.97
CA ALA A 499 0.77 -5.75 -19.98
C ALA A 499 1.97 -4.79 -19.89
N PRO A 500 3.21 -5.30 -19.82
CA PRO A 500 4.39 -4.45 -19.67
C PRO A 500 4.42 -3.46 -20.83
N VAL A 501 4.76 -2.20 -20.53
CA VAL A 501 5.01 -1.19 -21.56
C VAL A 501 6.10 -1.78 -22.48
N PRO A 502 5.84 -1.93 -23.79
CA PRO A 502 6.84 -2.48 -24.68
C PRO A 502 8.09 -1.62 -24.59
N ALA A 503 9.22 -2.25 -24.28
CA ALA A 503 10.51 -1.57 -24.28
C ALA A 503 10.73 -0.99 -25.69
N SER A 504 10.65 0.33 -25.81
CA SER A 504 11.11 1.03 -27.00
C SER A 504 12.61 0.73 -27.13
N GLY A 505 13.00 -0.06 -28.14
CA GLY A 505 14.39 -0.15 -28.57
C GLY A 505 15.11 -1.49 -28.47
N ALA A 506 14.44 -2.64 -28.60
CA ALA A 506 15.10 -3.84 -29.12
C ALA A 506 14.84 -3.94 -30.62
N ALA A 507 15.62 -3.22 -31.43
CA ALA A 507 15.63 -3.43 -32.87
C ALA A 507 16.08 -4.88 -33.14
N ALA A 508 15.15 -5.71 -33.58
CA ALA A 508 15.45 -7.04 -34.11
C ALA A 508 16.43 -6.92 -35.30
N PRO A 509 17.37 -7.86 -35.48
CA PRO A 509 18.28 -7.81 -36.62
C PRO A 509 17.46 -7.94 -37.91
N ALA A 510 17.66 -7.01 -38.83
CA ALA A 510 17.02 -7.03 -40.14
C ALA A 510 17.33 -8.37 -40.83
N ALA A 511 16.28 -9.13 -41.12
CA ALA A 511 16.36 -10.32 -41.95
C ALA A 511 16.83 -9.93 -43.36
N THR A 512 17.81 -10.68 -43.83
CA THR A 512 18.39 -10.67 -45.18
C THR A 512 17.31 -10.70 -46.27
N ALA A 513 17.36 -9.73 -47.19
CA ALA A 513 16.59 -9.77 -48.44
C ALA A 513 17.20 -10.81 -49.41
N PRO A 514 16.38 -11.53 -50.21
CA PRO A 514 16.89 -12.52 -51.15
C PRO A 514 17.39 -11.88 -52.46
N SER A 515 18.44 -12.49 -52.97
CA SER A 515 18.98 -12.36 -54.33
C SER A 515 17.91 -12.62 -55.40
N VAL A 516 17.81 -11.73 -56.39
CA VAL A 516 17.19 -12.03 -57.68
C VAL A 516 18.11 -11.52 -58.80
N ALA A 517 18.48 -12.45 -59.68
CA ALA A 517 19.31 -12.24 -60.86
C ALA A 517 18.52 -11.61 -62.03
N ALA A 518 19.20 -10.70 -62.74
CA ALA A 518 19.26 -10.38 -64.20
C ALA A 518 18.05 -10.67 -65.14
N PRO A 519 17.84 -9.89 -66.23
CA PRO A 519 18.75 -9.93 -67.38
C PRO A 519 18.98 -8.62 -68.18
N LEU A 520 19.97 -8.72 -69.07
CA LEU A 520 20.43 -7.85 -70.15
C LEU A 520 19.32 -7.21 -71.03
N ALA A 521 19.55 -5.98 -71.53
CA ALA A 521 19.60 -5.65 -72.96
C ALA A 521 19.82 -4.13 -73.23
N GLN A 522 20.85 -3.85 -74.05
CA GLN A 522 20.96 -2.80 -75.10
C GLN A 522 20.39 -1.39 -74.84
N LYS A 523 21.25 -0.37 -74.83
CA LYS A 523 21.78 0.32 -76.03
C LYS A 523 22.94 1.24 -75.66
#